data_AF-A0A7R7E339-F1
#
_entry.id   AF-A0A7R7E339-F1
#
_cell.length_a   1.000
_cell.length_b   1.000
_cell.length_c   1.000
_cell.angle_alpha   90.00
_cell.angle_beta   90.00
_cell.angle_gamma   90.00
#
_symmetry.space_group_name_H-M   'P 1'
#
loop_
_entity.id
_entity.type
_entity.pdbx_description
1 polymer ?
#
loop_
_entity_poly.entity_id
_entity_poly.type
_entity_poly.pdbx_seq_one_letter_code
_entity_poly.pdbx_strand_id
1 'polypeptide(L)'
;MRLRFAGALAGALFCGMPVAANACQPGDARLVGHYYLNGVMEVGSELLLKKDGSFEFALAYGANDQYGKGCWVRKGSTVEVIPAGRGSASTHHTPDDRGFSGLVLTVSGSRLVWDINGSGHKGRFEK
;
A
#
# COMPACT_ATOMS: atom_id res chain seq x y z
N MET A 1 -3.00 0.16 -76.69
CA MET A 1 -2.35 1.29 -75.96
C MET A 1 -2.80 1.23 -74.50
N ARG A 2 -1.88 1.48 -73.57
CA ARG A 2 -1.86 1.13 -72.13
C ARG A 2 -2.98 1.80 -71.29
N LEU A 3 -3.41 1.18 -70.18
CA LEU A 3 -3.04 1.64 -68.82
C LEU A 3 -3.51 0.69 -67.69
N ARG A 4 -2.64 0.52 -66.70
CA ARG A 4 -2.78 -0.25 -65.45
C ARG A 4 -3.34 0.66 -64.35
N PHE A 5 -4.08 0.10 -63.38
CA PHE A 5 -4.18 0.66 -62.03
C PHE A 5 -3.96 -0.45 -60.98
N ALA A 6 -2.92 -0.27 -60.17
CA ALA A 6 -2.68 -1.01 -58.94
C ALA A 6 -2.95 -0.04 -57.79
N GLY A 7 -3.85 -0.41 -56.87
CA GLY A 7 -4.13 0.33 -55.63
C GLY A 7 -3.50 -0.39 -54.44
N ALA A 8 -2.64 0.30 -53.72
CA ALA A 8 -1.88 -0.22 -52.58
C ALA A 8 -2.65 -0.09 -51.25
N LEU A 9 -2.35 -1.03 -50.35
CA LEU A 9 -2.79 -1.15 -48.96
C LEU A 9 -2.22 -0.04 -48.06
N ALA A 10 -2.99 0.36 -47.03
CA ALA A 10 -2.45 1.04 -45.85
C ALA A 10 -3.20 0.56 -44.59
N GLY A 11 -2.60 -0.40 -43.88
CA GLY A 11 -3.02 -0.81 -42.54
C GLY A 11 -2.27 0.00 -41.49
N ALA A 12 -3.00 0.72 -40.63
CA ALA A 12 -2.43 1.49 -39.53
C ALA A 12 -2.09 0.56 -38.34
N LEU A 13 -0.81 0.54 -37.93
CA LEU A 13 -0.36 -0.08 -36.68
C LEU A 13 -0.77 0.81 -35.49
N PHE A 14 -1.63 0.31 -34.62
CA PHE A 14 -1.79 0.86 -33.27
C PHE A 14 -0.64 0.37 -32.39
N CYS A 15 0.33 1.25 -32.14
CA CYS A 15 1.38 1.02 -31.15
C CYS A 15 0.74 1.02 -29.74
N GLY A 16 0.83 -0.10 -29.03
CA GLY A 16 0.36 -0.22 -27.65
C GLY A 16 1.14 0.71 -26.73
N MET A 17 0.44 1.65 -26.08
CA MET A 17 1.03 2.46 -25.01
C MET A 17 1.26 1.58 -23.78
N PRO A 18 2.47 1.58 -23.17
CA PRO A 18 2.67 0.91 -21.91
C PRO A 18 1.82 1.60 -20.84
N VAL A 19 0.94 0.83 -20.19
CA VAL A 19 0.23 1.29 -18.99
C VAL A 19 1.28 1.47 -17.91
N ALA A 20 1.66 2.72 -17.62
CA ALA A 20 2.57 3.01 -16.53
C ALA A 20 1.92 2.52 -15.23
N ALA A 21 2.63 1.65 -14.49
CA ALA A 21 2.25 1.35 -13.11
C ALA A 21 2.21 2.68 -12.35
N ASN A 22 1.08 3.01 -11.73
CA ASN A 22 0.95 4.21 -10.93
C ASN A 22 1.98 4.17 -9.80
N ALA A 23 3.04 4.96 -9.92
CA ALA A 23 4.05 5.11 -8.89
C ALA A 23 3.41 5.78 -7.66
N CYS A 24 3.89 5.41 -6.47
CA CYS A 24 3.48 6.05 -5.24
C CYS A 24 3.76 7.56 -5.30
N GLN A 25 2.92 8.34 -4.63
CA GLN A 25 3.14 9.78 -4.49
C GLN A 25 3.95 10.05 -3.22
N PRO A 26 4.87 11.02 -3.22
CA PRO A 26 5.65 11.36 -2.03
C PRO A 26 4.79 11.52 -0.78
N GLY A 27 5.17 10.84 0.30
CA GLY A 27 4.43 10.85 1.55
C GLY A 27 4.69 12.09 2.41
N ASP A 28 3.88 12.29 3.46
CA ASP A 28 4.13 13.37 4.44
C ASP A 28 5.48 13.13 5.15
N ALA A 29 6.45 14.02 4.91
CA ALA A 29 7.81 13.89 5.42
C ALA A 29 7.90 13.72 6.94
N ARG A 30 6.91 14.21 7.71
CA ARG A 30 6.88 14.05 9.18
C ARG A 30 6.59 12.61 9.62
N LEU A 31 5.89 11.85 8.79
CA LEU A 31 5.48 10.47 9.08
C LEU A 31 6.42 9.43 8.46
N VAL A 32 7.40 9.84 7.67
CA VAL A 32 8.48 8.95 7.18
C VAL A 32 9.25 8.37 8.37
N GLY A 33 9.46 7.06 8.39
CA GLY A 33 10.22 6.39 9.44
C GLY A 33 9.92 4.90 9.53
N HIS A 34 10.71 4.22 10.36
CA HIS A 34 10.49 2.83 10.74
C HIS A 34 9.77 2.77 12.07
N TYR A 35 8.72 1.97 12.16
CA TYR A 35 7.86 1.89 13.32
C TYR A 35 7.74 0.45 13.81
N TYR A 36 7.70 0.28 15.12
CA TYR A 36 7.55 -1.00 15.81
C TYR A 36 6.21 -1.02 16.55
N LEU A 37 5.48 -2.13 16.40
CA LEU A 37 4.20 -2.32 17.06
C LEU A 37 4.38 -2.56 18.56
N ASN A 38 3.61 -1.82 19.35
CA ASN A 38 3.51 -1.95 20.79
C ASN A 38 2.05 -2.10 21.23
N GLY A 39 1.85 -2.72 22.39
CA GLY A 39 0.54 -2.82 23.06
C GLY A 39 -0.38 -3.93 22.57
N VAL A 40 0.11 -4.86 21.75
CA VAL A 40 -0.62 -6.05 21.29
C VAL A 40 0.12 -7.28 21.77
N MET A 41 -0.54 -8.16 22.52
CA MET A 41 0.11 -9.37 23.05
C MET A 41 0.37 -10.35 21.92
N GLU A 42 1.52 -11.05 22.00
CA GLU A 42 1.90 -12.15 21.09
C GLU A 42 2.07 -11.76 19.61
N VAL A 43 1.94 -10.47 19.27
CA VAL A 43 2.07 -9.95 17.92
C VAL A 43 3.29 -9.05 17.84
N GLY A 44 4.26 -9.44 17.00
CA GLY A 44 5.35 -8.57 16.58
C GLY A 44 5.02 -7.96 15.21
N SER A 45 5.26 -6.67 15.01
CA SER A 45 5.08 -6.07 13.69
C SER A 45 5.94 -4.83 13.50
N GLU A 46 6.36 -4.63 12.26
CA GLU A 46 7.14 -3.48 11.82
C GLU A 46 6.49 -2.86 10.59
N LEU A 47 6.55 -1.52 10.51
CA LEU A 47 6.06 -0.75 9.39
C LEU A 47 7.10 0.31 9.01
N LEU A 48 7.58 0.25 7.78
CA LEU A 48 8.47 1.25 7.21
C LEU A 48 7.69 2.14 6.25
N LEU A 49 7.55 3.43 6.57
CA LEU A 49 7.01 4.44 5.67
C LEU A 49 8.16 5.22 5.01
N LYS A 50 8.33 5.09 3.70
CA LYS A 50 9.40 5.75 2.95
C LYS A 50 8.97 7.11 2.39
N LYS A 51 9.95 7.97 2.12
CA LYS A 51 9.74 9.34 1.61
C LYS A 51 9.08 9.40 0.24
N ASP A 52 9.33 8.39 -0.60
CA ASP A 52 8.73 8.26 -1.93
C ASP A 52 7.26 7.81 -1.90
N GLY A 53 6.68 7.62 -0.71
CA GLY A 53 5.31 7.15 -0.54
C GLY A 53 5.15 5.64 -0.61
N SER A 54 6.22 4.87 -0.75
CA SER A 54 6.17 3.42 -0.62
C SER A 54 6.28 2.97 0.83
N PHE A 55 5.78 1.76 1.13
CA PHE A 55 5.93 1.15 2.45
C PHE A 55 6.42 -0.30 2.37
N GLU A 56 6.95 -0.78 3.49
CA GLU A 56 7.17 -2.21 3.77
C GLU A 56 6.54 -2.55 5.13
N PHE A 57 5.92 -3.72 5.22
CA PHE A 57 5.23 -4.22 6.39
C PHE A 57 5.61 -5.67 6.67
N ALA A 58 5.82 -5.99 7.94
CA ALA A 58 5.95 -7.35 8.43
C ALA A 58 5.13 -7.50 9.72
N LEU A 59 4.51 -8.65 9.89
CA LEU A 59 3.83 -9.05 11.12
C LEU A 59 4.06 -10.53 11.37
N ALA A 60 4.33 -10.88 12.61
CA ALA A 60 4.45 -12.25 13.10
C ALA A 60 3.44 -12.45 14.24
N TYR A 61 2.59 -13.48 14.10
CA TYR A 61 1.62 -13.88 15.11
C TYR A 61 1.51 -15.40 15.16
N GLY A 62 2.08 -16.03 16.19
CA GLY A 62 2.16 -17.49 16.29
C GLY A 62 2.90 -18.09 15.08
N ALA A 63 2.19 -18.89 14.28
CA ALA A 63 2.70 -19.47 13.02
C ALA A 63 2.24 -18.70 11.76
N ASN A 64 1.61 -17.54 11.93
CA ASN A 64 1.15 -16.69 10.85
C ASN A 64 2.09 -15.49 10.65
N ASP A 65 2.84 -15.52 9.55
CA ASP A 65 3.68 -14.41 9.13
C ASP A 65 3.03 -13.70 7.93
N GLN A 66 2.94 -12.38 8.02
CA GLN A 66 2.33 -11.54 6.99
C GLN A 66 3.31 -10.48 6.52
N TYR A 67 3.32 -10.25 5.20
CA TYR A 67 4.18 -9.26 4.56
C TYR A 67 3.39 -8.39 3.59
N GLY A 68 3.80 -7.13 3.49
CA GLY A 68 3.13 -6.17 2.62
C GLY A 68 4.09 -5.15 2.03
N LYS A 69 3.87 -4.79 0.77
CA LYS A 69 4.47 -3.63 0.10
C LYS A 69 3.42 -2.92 -0.72
N GLY A 70 3.59 -1.63 -0.94
CA GLY A 70 2.68 -0.82 -1.73
C GLY A 70 2.88 0.66 -1.47
N CYS A 71 1.81 1.44 -1.59
CA CYS A 71 1.85 2.88 -1.37
C CYS A 71 1.14 3.25 -0.08
N TRP A 72 1.60 4.31 0.57
CA TRP A 72 0.91 4.92 1.70
C TRP A 72 0.55 6.35 1.40
N VAL A 73 -0.52 6.83 2.02
CA VAL A 73 -1.01 8.20 1.85
C VAL A 73 -1.55 8.72 3.17
N ARG A 74 -1.27 9.99 3.47
CA ARG A 74 -1.90 10.68 4.59
C ARG A 74 -3.20 11.32 4.13
N LYS A 75 -4.31 11.06 4.82
CA LYS A 75 -5.61 11.71 4.62
C LYS A 75 -6.12 12.29 5.93
N GLY A 76 -5.95 13.61 6.11
CA GLY A 76 -6.32 14.29 7.34
C GLY A 76 -5.60 13.71 8.57
N SER A 77 -6.37 13.07 9.45
CA SER A 77 -5.88 12.42 10.68
C SER A 77 -5.52 10.96 10.52
N THR A 78 -5.58 10.38 9.30
CA THR A 78 -5.22 8.98 9.06
C THR A 78 -4.04 8.84 8.10
N VAL A 79 -3.36 7.71 8.21
CA VAL A 79 -2.46 7.15 7.21
C VAL A 79 -3.09 5.88 6.69
N GLU A 80 -3.28 5.78 5.37
CA GLU A 80 -3.70 4.56 4.71
C GLU A 80 -2.47 3.88 4.11
N VAL A 81 -2.30 2.59 4.42
CA VAL A 81 -1.23 1.72 3.92
C VAL A 81 -1.87 0.72 2.96
N ILE A 82 -1.68 0.95 1.66
CA ILE A 82 -2.44 0.31 0.59
C ILE A 82 -1.54 -0.70 -0.14
N PRO A 83 -1.76 -2.02 0.03
CA PRO A 83 -0.95 -3.05 -0.62
C PRO A 83 -0.99 -2.94 -2.14
N ALA A 84 0.10 -3.31 -2.80
CA ALA A 84 0.15 -3.37 -4.25
C ALA A 84 -1.00 -4.25 -4.80
N GLY A 85 -1.62 -3.79 -5.89
CA GLY A 85 -2.78 -4.45 -6.49
C GLY A 85 -4.12 -4.14 -5.81
N ARG A 86 -4.16 -3.33 -4.74
CA ARG A 86 -5.39 -2.82 -4.14
C ARG A 86 -5.60 -1.33 -4.41
N GLY A 87 -6.87 -0.93 -4.51
CA GLY A 87 -7.28 0.47 -4.60
C GLY A 87 -7.47 1.16 -3.24
N SER A 88 -7.51 0.40 -2.15
CA SER A 88 -7.78 0.88 -0.80
C SER A 88 -7.17 -0.01 0.28
N ALA A 89 -6.93 0.56 1.46
CA ALA A 89 -6.49 -0.17 2.64
C ALA A 89 -7.70 -0.75 3.40
N SER A 90 -7.52 -1.90 4.04
CA SER A 90 -8.53 -2.47 4.94
C SER A 90 -8.64 -1.68 6.25
N THR A 91 -9.88 -1.50 6.71
CA THR A 91 -10.20 -1.01 8.06
C THR A 91 -10.41 -2.12 9.08
N HIS A 92 -10.44 -3.38 8.62
CA HIS A 92 -10.78 -4.56 9.43
C HIS A 92 -9.63 -5.57 9.48
N HIS A 93 -8.41 -5.16 9.15
CA HIS A 93 -7.26 -6.06 9.21
C HIS A 93 -7.03 -6.57 10.64
N THR A 94 -6.69 -7.86 10.76
CA THR A 94 -6.35 -8.53 12.02
C THR A 94 -5.09 -9.40 11.87
N PRO A 95 -4.31 -9.63 12.95
CA PRO A 95 -3.21 -10.60 12.95
C PRO A 95 -3.61 -12.02 12.52
N ASP A 96 -4.89 -12.41 12.65
CA ASP A 96 -5.42 -13.72 12.22
C ASP A 96 -5.63 -13.85 10.71
N ASP A 97 -5.59 -12.74 9.96
CA ASP A 97 -5.79 -12.79 8.51
C ASP A 97 -4.70 -13.65 7.86
N ARG A 98 -5.03 -14.37 6.79
CA ARG A 98 -4.05 -15.18 6.03
C ARG A 98 -2.97 -14.35 5.32
N GLY A 99 -3.06 -13.02 5.37
CA GLY A 99 -2.13 -12.13 4.74
C GLY A 99 -2.55 -10.67 4.85
N PHE A 100 -1.64 -9.79 4.46
CA PHE A 100 -1.80 -8.37 4.66
C PHE A 100 -2.85 -7.75 3.73
N SER A 101 -3.89 -7.15 4.32
CA SER A 101 -4.98 -6.49 3.58
C SER A 101 -4.89 -4.96 3.52
N GLY A 102 -3.84 -4.38 4.11
CA GLY A 102 -3.68 -2.94 4.29
C GLY A 102 -4.11 -2.49 5.67
N LEU A 103 -3.77 -1.25 6.02
CA LEU A 103 -4.09 -0.65 7.31
C LEU A 103 -4.60 0.77 7.14
N VAL A 104 -5.61 1.14 7.92
CA VAL A 104 -5.93 2.55 8.19
C VAL A 104 -5.50 2.85 9.62
N LEU A 105 -4.52 3.75 9.75
CA LEU A 105 -3.90 4.10 11.02
C LEU A 105 -4.26 5.54 11.40
N THR A 106 -4.63 5.77 12.65
CA THR A 106 -4.87 7.13 13.15
C THR A 106 -3.56 7.77 13.58
N VAL A 107 -3.29 8.99 13.11
CA VAL A 107 -2.10 9.76 13.52
C VAL A 107 -2.33 10.35 14.91
N SER A 108 -1.45 10.02 15.85
CA SER A 108 -1.46 10.55 17.22
C SER A 108 -0.06 11.04 17.60
N GLY A 109 0.23 12.31 17.30
CA GLY A 109 1.58 12.85 17.41
C GLY A 109 2.52 12.18 16.39
N SER A 110 3.59 11.56 16.87
CA SER A 110 4.50 10.74 16.05
C SER A 110 4.07 9.28 15.93
N ARG A 111 3.02 8.84 16.62
CA ARG A 111 2.55 7.44 16.62
C ARG A 111 1.49 7.22 15.55
N LEU A 112 1.42 5.99 15.07
CA LEU A 112 0.35 5.52 14.19
C LEU A 112 -0.46 4.45 14.95
N VAL A 113 -1.73 4.76 15.20
CA VAL A 113 -2.61 3.91 16.02
C VAL A 113 -3.40 2.99 15.12
N TRP A 114 -3.24 1.69 15.31
CA TRP A 114 -4.03 0.66 14.64
C TRP A 114 -5.20 0.28 15.54
N ASP A 115 -6.43 0.47 15.05
CA ASP A 115 -7.63 -0.09 15.66
C ASP A 115 -7.89 -1.48 15.05
N ILE A 116 -7.51 -2.52 15.79
CA ILE A 116 -7.49 -3.89 15.28
C ILE A 116 -8.93 -4.35 15.03
N ASN A 117 -9.21 -4.73 13.78
CA ASN A 117 -10.55 -5.07 13.31
C ASN A 117 -11.64 -4.01 13.61
N GLY A 118 -11.26 -2.73 13.82
CA GLY A 118 -12.19 -1.68 14.25
C GLY A 118 -12.88 -1.95 15.60
N SER A 119 -12.28 -2.79 16.44
CA SER A 119 -12.87 -3.27 17.70
C SER A 119 -12.72 -2.30 18.88
N GLY A 120 -11.89 -1.27 18.74
CA GLY A 120 -11.40 -0.43 19.82
C GLY A 120 -10.15 -0.97 20.53
N HIS A 121 -9.75 -2.23 20.27
CA HIS A 121 -8.47 -2.77 20.73
C HIS A 121 -7.33 -2.18 19.88
N LYS A 122 -6.35 -1.54 20.53
CA LYS A 122 -5.39 -0.65 19.85
C LYS A 122 -3.95 -1.12 19.96
N GLY A 123 -3.34 -1.31 18.80
CA GLY A 123 -1.89 -1.32 18.64
C GLY A 123 -1.34 0.08 18.39
N ARG A 124 -0.09 0.32 18.77
CA ARG A 124 0.64 1.58 18.52
C ARG A 124 1.91 1.28 17.76
N PHE A 125 2.01 1.77 16.53
CA PHE A 125 3.27 1.83 15.82
C PHE A 125 4.05 3.07 16.29
N GLU A 126 5.20 2.84 16.91
CA GLU A 126 6.07 3.87 17.49
C GLU A 126 7.46 3.81 16.85
N LYS A 127 8.12 4.96 16.68
CA LYS A 127 9.51 5.05 16.18
C LYS A 127 10.51 4.92 17.31
#